data_AF-A0A0R3LIM6-F1
#
_entry.id   AF-A0A0R3LIM6-F1
#
_cell.length_a   1.000
_cell.length_b   1.000
_cell.length_c   1.000
_cell.angle_alpha   90.00
_cell.angle_beta   90.00
_cell.angle_gamma   90.00
#
_symmetry.space_group_name_H-M   'P 1'
#
loop_
_entity.id
_entity.type
_entity.pdbx_description
1 polymer ?
#
loop_
_entity_poly.entity_id
_entity_poly.type
_entity_poly.pdbx_seq_one_letter_code
_entity_poly.pdbx_strand_id
1 'polypeptide(L)'
;MSVVAFERKQNTGEWSERELSTILAALSAATAPGTGREWETGVTERGDVQFYLLSPLPDQACELCVSRIGGRYILEDGSGRLLFEHRNLDLVALHAKAAVPSTSWLMVRVIMLWCAIRSATDEKLDLMLLEGEELFVQFVPQLAAFA
;
A
#
# COMPACT_ATOMS: atom_id res chain seq x y z
N MET A 1 33.27 -14.89 43.19
CA MET A 1 33.02 -13.55 42.60
C MET A 1 32.13 -13.74 41.38
N SER A 2 30.87 -13.30 41.44
CA SER A 2 29.93 -13.35 40.31
C SER A 2 29.81 -11.94 39.77
N VAL A 3 30.33 -11.69 38.57
CA VAL A 3 30.13 -10.43 37.86
C VAL A 3 28.71 -10.46 37.29
N VAL A 4 27.78 -9.74 37.92
CA VAL A 4 26.47 -9.47 37.32
C VAL A 4 26.70 -8.39 36.27
N ALA A 5 26.55 -8.76 34.99
CA ALA A 5 26.56 -7.78 33.92
C ALA A 5 25.42 -6.78 34.17
N PHE A 6 25.76 -5.49 34.25
CA PHE A 6 24.76 -4.43 34.27
C PHE A 6 23.88 -4.57 33.02
N GLU A 7 22.57 -4.72 33.20
CA GLU A 7 21.63 -4.55 32.11
C GLU A 7 21.78 -3.12 31.59
N ARG A 8 22.42 -2.98 30.43
CA ARG A 8 22.42 -1.73 29.69
C ARG A 8 20.96 -1.49 29.32
N LYS A 9 20.28 -0.57 30.01
CA LYS A 9 18.96 -0.07 29.58
C LYS A 9 19.10 0.28 28.10
N GLN A 10 18.55 -0.58 27.24
CA GLN A 10 18.38 -0.22 25.85
C GLN A 10 17.50 1.02 25.88
N ASN A 11 17.90 2.08 25.16
CA ASN A 11 17.09 3.30 25.07
C ASN A 11 15.70 2.93 24.51
N THR A 12 14.76 2.65 25.39
CA THR A 12 13.31 2.68 25.14
C THR A 12 12.95 4.15 25.16
N GLY A 13 13.00 4.78 23.98
CA GLY A 13 12.90 6.22 23.81
C GLY A 13 12.92 6.60 22.34
N GLU A 14 12.96 7.91 22.08
CA GLU A 14 12.86 8.58 20.78
C GLU A 14 13.75 7.98 19.70
N TRP A 15 13.28 8.08 18.45
CA TRP A 15 14.11 7.80 17.28
C TRP A 15 15.31 8.75 17.27
N SER A 16 16.51 8.23 17.06
CA SER A 16 17.62 9.10 16.71
C SER A 16 17.42 9.67 15.31
N GLU A 17 17.98 10.85 15.05
CA GLU A 17 17.96 11.49 13.74
C GLU A 17 18.51 10.56 12.64
N ARG A 18 19.56 9.79 12.97
CA ARG A 18 20.14 8.81 12.05
C ARG A 18 19.17 7.68 11.72
N GLU A 19 18.46 7.15 12.71
CA GLU A 19 17.51 6.06 12.45
C GLU A 19 16.35 6.55 11.59
N LEU A 20 15.76 7.70 11.95
CA LEU A 20 14.63 8.25 11.22
C LEU A 20 15.03 8.63 9.79
N SER A 21 16.20 9.25 9.61
CA SER A 21 16.72 9.58 8.27
C SER A 21 17.03 8.33 7.44
N THR A 22 17.53 7.24 8.01
CA THR A 22 17.69 5.97 7.31
C THR A 22 16.35 5.42 6.81
N ILE A 23 15.32 5.42 7.66
CA ILE A 23 13.98 4.94 7.29
C ILE A 23 13.38 5.82 6.17
N LEU A 24 13.40 7.15 6.35
CA LEU A 24 12.87 8.10 5.37
C LEU A 24 13.63 8.06 4.05
N ALA A 25 14.96 7.90 4.07
CA ALA A 25 15.75 7.77 2.85
C ALA A 25 15.35 6.52 2.06
N ALA A 26 15.14 5.38 2.74
CA ALA A 26 14.70 4.15 2.10
C ALA A 26 13.29 4.27 1.51
N LEU A 27 12.40 5.01 2.19
CA LEU A 27 11.01 5.22 1.79
C LEU A 27 10.78 6.49 0.97
N SER A 28 11.83 7.20 0.55
CA SER A 28 11.75 8.49 -0.14
C SER A 28 10.85 8.51 -1.37
N ALA A 29 10.80 7.42 -2.14
CA ALA A 29 9.90 7.29 -3.28
C ALA A 29 8.42 7.15 -2.86
N ALA A 30 8.17 6.47 -1.74
CA ALA A 30 6.83 6.27 -1.20
C ALA A 30 6.28 7.51 -0.51
N THR A 31 7.14 8.34 0.10
CA THR A 31 6.78 9.60 0.75
C THR A 31 6.99 10.81 -0.16
N ALA A 32 7.23 10.60 -1.46
CA ALA A 32 7.44 11.70 -2.41
C ALA A 32 6.17 12.54 -2.57
N PRO A 33 6.29 13.85 -2.86
CA PRO A 33 5.15 14.69 -3.19
C PRO A 33 4.32 14.08 -4.34
N GLY A 34 3.00 13.99 -4.17
CA GLY A 34 2.08 13.43 -5.16
C GLY A 34 1.74 11.96 -4.98
N THR A 35 2.38 11.24 -4.05
CA THR A 35 1.93 9.90 -3.64
C THR A 35 0.68 9.95 -2.76
N GLY A 36 0.49 11.07 -2.06
CA GLY A 36 -0.57 11.25 -1.06
C GLY A 36 -0.33 10.49 0.24
N ARG A 37 0.75 9.71 0.33
CA ARG A 37 1.14 9.00 1.54
C ARG A 37 1.77 9.94 2.55
N GLU A 38 1.51 9.66 3.80
CA GLU A 38 2.08 10.38 4.94
C GLU A 38 2.83 9.40 5.84
N TRP A 39 3.55 9.92 6.82
CA TRP A 39 4.21 9.10 7.82
C TRP A 39 4.11 9.76 9.18
N GLU A 40 4.07 8.92 10.22
CA GLU A 40 4.02 9.36 11.61
C GLU A 40 4.96 8.53 12.48
N THR A 41 5.24 9.03 13.68
CA THR A 41 5.96 8.29 14.71
C THR A 41 5.09 8.16 15.95
N GLY A 42 5.24 7.03 16.64
CA GLY A 42 4.52 6.73 17.86
C GLY A 42 5.38 5.98 18.85
N VAL A 43 4.79 5.67 20.00
CA VAL A 43 5.43 4.89 21.06
C VAL A 43 4.43 3.86 21.58
N THR A 44 4.86 2.61 21.78
CA THR A 44 4.03 1.57 22.40
C THR A 44 3.82 1.85 23.87
N GLU A 45 2.88 1.14 24.50
CA GLU A 45 2.68 1.15 25.96
C GLU A 45 3.96 0.79 26.75
N ARG A 46 4.90 0.08 26.12
CA ARG A 46 6.17 -0.34 26.71
C ARG A 46 7.30 0.68 26.50
N GLY A 47 7.03 1.78 25.81
CA GLY A 47 8.03 2.80 25.51
C GLY A 47 8.88 2.51 24.26
N ASP A 48 8.49 1.53 23.45
CA ASP A 48 9.19 1.21 22.19
C ASP A 48 8.73 2.16 21.08
N VAL A 49 9.67 2.78 20.36
CA VAL A 49 9.34 3.70 19.27
C VAL A 49 8.92 2.97 18.01
N GLN A 50 7.98 3.59 17.30
CA GLN A 50 7.38 3.08 16.07
C GLN A 50 7.38 4.18 15.02
N PHE A 51 7.52 3.77 13.77
CA PHE A 51 7.38 4.57 12.57
C PHE A 51 6.27 3.94 11.72
N TYR A 52 5.36 4.76 11.25
CA TYR A 52 4.21 4.34 10.45
C TYR A 52 4.27 5.01 9.08
N LEU A 53 4.16 4.22 8.02
CA LEU A 53 3.81 4.70 6.70
C LEU A 53 2.30 4.56 6.53
N LEU A 54 1.64 5.66 6.21
CA LEU A 54 0.19 5.74 6.07
C LEU A 54 -0.20 5.76 4.59
N SER A 55 -1.28 5.06 4.26
CA SER A 55 -1.91 5.12 2.95
C SER A 55 -2.41 6.54 2.68
N PRO A 56 -2.64 6.90 1.40
CA PRO A 56 -3.28 8.16 1.09
C PRO A 56 -4.66 8.32 1.72
N LEU A 57 -5.08 9.57 1.91
CA LEU A 57 -6.46 9.92 2.26
C LEU A 57 -7.47 9.29 1.26
N PRO A 58 -8.68 8.94 1.71
CA PRO A 58 -9.27 9.25 3.03
C PRO A 58 -8.99 8.23 4.13
N ASP A 59 -8.52 7.02 3.81
CA ASP A 59 -8.44 5.93 4.79
C ASP A 59 -7.29 6.11 5.79
N GLN A 60 -6.15 6.69 5.37
CA GLN A 60 -4.94 6.86 6.20
C GLN A 60 -4.57 5.62 7.02
N ALA A 61 -4.82 4.42 6.47
CA ALA A 61 -4.51 3.17 7.13
C ALA A 61 -2.99 2.98 7.16
N CYS A 62 -2.47 2.32 8.20
CA CYS A 62 -1.08 1.92 8.21
C CYS A 62 -0.84 0.93 7.05
N GLU A 63 0.08 1.22 6.14
CA GLU A 63 0.54 0.28 5.11
C GLU A 63 1.74 -0.54 5.61
N LEU A 64 2.60 0.09 6.42
CA LEU A 64 3.87 -0.47 6.87
C LEU A 64 4.30 0.18 8.18
N CYS A 65 4.84 -0.63 9.09
CA CYS A 65 5.32 -0.19 10.40
C CYS A 65 6.76 -0.65 10.64
N VAL A 66 7.60 0.23 11.18
CA VAL A 66 8.93 -0.12 11.70
C VAL A 66 8.98 0.19 13.19
N SER A 67 9.23 -0.83 14.01
CA SER A 67 9.32 -0.69 15.48
C SER A 67 10.72 -1.01 15.98
N ARG A 68 11.24 -0.27 16.97
CA ARG A 68 12.48 -0.62 17.67
C ARG A 68 12.16 -1.24 19.03
N ILE A 69 12.18 -2.56 19.11
CA ILE A 69 11.79 -3.34 20.29
C ILE A 69 12.98 -4.21 20.73
N GLY A 70 13.36 -4.12 22.00
CA GLY A 70 14.42 -4.99 22.56
C GLY A 70 15.78 -4.88 21.84
N GLY A 71 16.09 -3.72 21.26
CA GLY A 71 17.31 -3.46 20.49
C GLY A 71 17.33 -4.12 19.10
N ARG A 72 16.17 -4.49 18.59
CA ARG A 72 15.95 -4.98 17.22
C ARG A 72 14.97 -4.06 16.51
N TYR A 73 15.08 -4.03 15.19
CA TYR A 73 14.11 -3.38 14.33
C TYR A 73 13.20 -4.46 13.74
N ILE A 74 11.90 -4.21 13.87
CA ILE A 74 10.83 -5.10 13.44
C ILE A 74 10.07 -4.36 12.34
N LEU A 75 9.89 -5.01 11.20
CA LEU A 75 9.12 -4.53 10.06
C LEU A 75 7.83 -5.34 9.95
N GLU A 76 6.70 -4.65 9.99
CA GLU A 76 5.37 -5.22 9.87
C GLU A 76 4.61 -4.58 8.71
N ASP A 77 3.69 -5.33 8.10
CA ASP A 77 2.69 -4.74 7.22
C ASP A 77 1.53 -4.11 8.01
N GLY A 78 0.64 -3.43 7.30
CA GLY A 78 -0.56 -2.79 7.86
C GLY A 78 -1.51 -3.71 8.64
N SER A 79 -1.37 -5.03 8.51
CA SER A 79 -2.15 -6.02 9.27
C SER A 79 -1.46 -6.51 10.54
N GLY A 80 -0.25 -5.99 10.84
CA GLY A 80 0.58 -6.44 11.96
C GLY A 80 1.33 -7.75 11.67
N ARG A 81 1.39 -8.21 10.42
CA ARG A 81 2.18 -9.40 10.07
C ARG A 81 3.65 -9.01 9.96
N LEU A 82 4.50 -9.76 10.66
CA LEU A 82 5.95 -9.63 10.57
C LEU A 82 6.44 -9.92 9.15
N LEU A 83 7.07 -8.93 8.52
CA LEU A 83 7.72 -9.05 7.22
C LEU A 83 9.22 -9.34 7.38
N PHE A 84 9.88 -8.67 8.33
CA PHE A 84 11.31 -8.81 8.56
C PHE A 84 11.73 -8.35 9.95
N GLU A 85 12.78 -8.94 10.51
CA GLU A 85 13.36 -8.54 11.80
C GLU A 85 14.88 -8.58 11.73
N HIS A 86 15.55 -7.52 12.15
CA HIS A 86 17.01 -7.52 12.27
C HIS A 86 17.53 -6.49 13.27
N ARG A 87 18.77 -6.69 13.76
CA ARG A 87 19.49 -5.68 14.56
C ARG A 87 20.08 -4.53 13.75
N ASN A 88 20.09 -4.66 12.43
CA ASN A 88 20.69 -3.70 11.51
C ASN A 88 19.56 -2.99 10.79
N LEU A 89 19.37 -1.70 11.09
CA LEU A 89 18.31 -0.90 10.50
C LEU A 89 18.44 -0.79 8.99
N ASP A 90 19.65 -0.77 8.43
CA ASP A 90 19.84 -0.62 6.98
C ASP A 90 19.24 -1.82 6.22
N LEU A 91 19.33 -3.03 6.78
CA LEU A 91 18.69 -4.21 6.21
C LEU A 91 17.16 -4.13 6.35
N VAL A 92 16.66 -3.69 7.50
CA VAL A 92 15.22 -3.52 7.69
C VAL A 92 14.66 -2.45 6.75
N ALA A 93 15.35 -1.34 6.57
CA ALA A 93 14.99 -0.26 5.65
C ALA A 93 15.02 -0.73 4.18
N LEU A 94 15.98 -1.57 3.79
CA LEU A 94 15.99 -2.21 2.47
C LEU A 94 14.75 -3.08 2.24
N HIS A 95 14.38 -3.90 3.23
CA HIS A 95 13.16 -4.71 3.16
C HIS A 95 11.89 -3.86 3.18
N ALA A 96 11.87 -2.76 3.95
CA ALA A 96 10.77 -1.82 3.96
C ALA A 96 10.56 -1.20 2.57
N LYS A 97 11.63 -0.74 1.92
CA LYS A 97 11.57 -0.22 0.56
C LYS A 97 11.01 -1.22 -0.45
N ALA A 98 11.37 -2.50 -0.32
CA ALA A 98 10.86 -3.55 -1.20
C ALA A 98 9.40 -3.94 -0.91
N ALA A 99 8.94 -3.76 0.33
CA ALA A 99 7.59 -4.09 0.75
C ALA A 99 6.55 -3.03 0.34
N VAL A 100 6.95 -1.78 0.12
CA VAL A 100 6.01 -0.73 -0.30
C VAL A 100 5.70 -0.86 -1.79
N PRO A 101 4.42 -1.03 -2.18
CA PRO A 101 4.05 -1.12 -3.59
C PRO A 101 4.32 0.21 -4.31
N SER A 102 5.24 0.16 -5.28
CA SER A 102 5.51 1.27 -6.18
C SER A 102 4.47 1.31 -7.30
N THR A 103 3.21 1.58 -6.96
CA THR A 103 2.19 1.80 -8.00
C THR A 103 2.51 3.13 -8.69
N SER A 104 3.20 3.06 -9.82
CA SER A 104 3.51 4.23 -10.62
C SER A 104 2.22 4.95 -10.99
N TRP A 105 2.19 6.28 -10.87
CA TRP A 105 1.07 7.11 -11.31
C TRP A 105 0.66 6.82 -12.77
N LEU A 106 1.62 6.40 -13.60
CA LEU A 106 1.36 5.97 -14.97
C LEU A 106 0.53 4.68 -15.02
N MET A 107 0.78 3.72 -14.13
CA MET A 107 -0.06 2.51 -14.03
C MET A 107 -1.48 2.84 -13.59
N VAL A 108 -1.66 3.79 -12.65
CA VAL A 108 -3.01 4.24 -12.26
C VAL A 108 -3.74 4.82 -13.46
N ARG A 109 -3.09 5.64 -14.29
CA ARG A 109 -3.69 6.18 -15.52
C ARG A 109 -4.04 5.08 -16.53
N VAL A 110 -3.16 4.09 -16.71
CA VAL A 110 -3.43 2.95 -17.60
C VAL A 110 -4.61 2.14 -17.10
N ILE A 111 -4.70 1.87 -15.79
CA ILE A 111 -5.82 1.16 -15.17
C ILE A 111 -7.11 1.96 -15.34
N MET A 112 -7.10 3.26 -15.05
CA MET A 112 -8.28 4.13 -15.22
C MET A 112 -8.73 4.20 -16.68
N LEU A 113 -7.79 4.35 -17.62
CA LEU A 113 -8.09 4.36 -19.06
C LEU A 113 -8.68 3.00 -19.51
N TRP A 114 -8.09 1.91 -19.04
CA TRP A 114 -8.58 0.56 -19.34
C TRP A 114 -9.99 0.32 -18.78
N CYS A 115 -10.24 0.72 -17.52
CA CYS A 115 -11.56 0.65 -16.91
C CYS A 115 -12.58 1.48 -17.71
N ALA A 116 -12.23 2.70 -18.14
CA ALA A 116 -13.11 3.54 -18.94
C ALA A 116 -13.43 2.93 -20.31
N ILE A 117 -12.43 2.35 -20.99
CA ILE A 117 -12.65 1.65 -22.27
C ILE A 117 -13.57 0.44 -22.09
N ARG A 118 -13.37 -0.34 -21.02
CA ARG A 118 -14.21 -1.49 -20.72
C ARG A 118 -15.66 -1.07 -20.43
N SER A 119 -15.86 -0.06 -19.59
CA SER A 119 -17.21 0.44 -19.30
C SER A 119 -17.91 0.97 -20.57
N ALA A 120 -17.19 1.69 -21.43
CA ALA A 120 -17.76 2.19 -22.68
C ALA A 120 -18.06 1.08 -23.71
N THR A 121 -17.37 -0.05 -23.64
CA THR A 121 -17.65 -1.21 -24.50
C THR A 121 -18.83 -2.03 -23.99
N ASP A 122 -18.97 -2.20 -22.69
CA ASP A 122 -20.18 -2.80 -22.10
C ASP A 122 -21.43 -1.97 -22.43
N GLU A 123 -21.38 -0.64 -22.25
CA GLU A 123 -22.51 0.25 -22.58
C GLU A 123 -22.89 0.20 -24.07
N LYS A 124 -21.90 0.12 -24.97
CA LYS A 124 -22.17 0.02 -26.41
C LYS A 124 -22.74 -1.32 -26.82
N LEU A 125 -22.34 -2.41 -26.17
CA LEU A 125 -22.89 -3.74 -26.45
C LEU A 125 -24.35 -3.83 -26.01
N ASP A 126 -24.70 -3.27 -24.85
CA ASP A 126 -26.10 -3.21 -24.39
C ASP A 126 -26.97 -2.37 -25.32
N LEU A 127 -26.46 -1.23 -25.81
CA LEU A 127 -27.16 -0.39 -26.80
C LEU A 127 -27.35 -1.09 -28.16
N MET A 128 -26.33 -1.77 -28.68
CA MET A 128 -26.46 -2.52 -29.94
C MET A 128 -27.36 -3.76 -29.81
N LEU A 129 -27.38 -4.41 -28.65
CA LEU A 129 -28.29 -5.52 -28.39
C LEU A 129 -29.75 -5.04 -28.35
N LEU A 130 -30.01 -3.92 -27.69
CA LEU A 130 -31.34 -3.31 -27.62
C LEU A 130 -31.83 -2.86 -29.01
N GLU A 131 -30.98 -2.19 -29.80
CA GLU A 131 -31.32 -1.71 -31.14
C GLU A 131 -31.43 -2.87 -32.15
N GLY A 132 -30.63 -3.94 -31.97
CA GLY A 132 -30.74 -5.19 -32.71
C GLY A 132 -32.05 -5.93 -32.43
N GLU A 133 -32.51 -5.96 -31.18
CA GLU A 133 -33.78 -6.60 -30.81
C GLU A 133 -34.98 -5.89 -31.48
N GLU A 134 -34.99 -4.55 -31.53
CA GLU A 134 -36.03 -3.80 -32.24
C GLU A 134 -36.03 -4.05 -33.76
N LEU A 135 -34.84 -4.20 -34.36
CA LEU A 135 -34.69 -4.58 -35.77
C LEU A 135 -35.19 -6.00 -36.05
N PHE A 136 -34.88 -6.96 -35.17
CA PHE A 136 -35.37 -8.34 -35.32
C PHE A 136 -36.91 -8.42 -35.23
N VAL A 137 -37.54 -7.65 -34.33
CA VAL A 137 -39.01 -7.61 -34.20
C VAL A 137 -39.70 -7.14 -35.49
N GLN A 138 -39.07 -6.27 -36.30
CA GLN A 138 -39.61 -5.83 -37.59
C GLN A 138 -39.49 -6.87 -38.71
N PHE A 139 -38.57 -7.83 -38.61
CA PHE A 139 -38.38 -8.90 -39.62
C PHE A 139 -39.18 -10.17 -39.34
N VAL A 140 -39.66 -10.39 -38.11
CA VAL A 140 -40.50 -11.55 -37.75
C VAL A 140 -41.78 -11.68 -38.62
N PRO A 141 -42.53 -10.61 -38.93
CA PRO A 141 -43.74 -10.72 -39.76
C PRO A 141 -43.42 -11.14 -41.21
N GLN A 142 -42.25 -10.78 -41.73
CA GLN A 142 -41.86 -11.08 -43.11
C GLN A 142 -41.35 -12.51 -43.27
N LEU A 143 -40.73 -13.08 -42.23
CA LEU A 143 -40.29 -14.48 -42.23
C LEU A 143 -41.47 -15.45 -42.04
N ALA A 144 -42.51 -15.05 -41.32
CA ALA A 144 -43.73 -15.85 -41.16
C ALA A 144 -44.57 -15.97 -42.45
N ALA A 145 -44.37 -15.07 -43.43
CA ALA A 145 -45.06 -15.11 -44.72
C ALA A 145 -44.43 -16.08 -45.74
N PHE A 146 -43.27 -16.66 -45.44
CA PHE A 146 -42.57 -17.66 -46.26
C PHE A 146 -42.65 -19.09 -45.69
N ALA A 147 -43.47 -19.32 -44.66
CA ALA A 147 -43.73 -20.63 -44.06
C ALA A 147 -45.12 -21.16 -44.42
#